data_AF-A0A7C4ME32-F1
#
_entry.id   AF-A0A7C4ME32-F1
#
_cell.length_a   1.000
_cell.length_b   1.000
_cell.length_c   1.000
_cell.angle_alpha   90.00
_cell.angle_beta   90.00
_cell.angle_gamma   90.00
#
_symmetry.space_group_name_H-M   'P 1'
#
loop_
_entity.id
_entity.type
_entity.pdbx_description
1 polymer ?
#
loop_
_entity_poly.entity_id
_entity_poly.type
_entity_poly.pdbx_seq_one_letter_code
_entity_poly.pdbx_strand_id
1 'polypeptide(L)'
;FYLPTFGYFAFTMFFLAGIGVLRVLWLPLLDLSPNVLRLGEIVYLPCMAFGFLLIPASCVIMVIGLTVFTLSVFTWLYSKFKGLEIADFWLYKYSRHPQYLGFLVWSYGLMLLASYVNAERAGHVPAPSFPWLISALAIVGVALHEEQTMIRKHGDKYKKYMEKTPFVIPLPKKLSTIITAPARMAIKKNWPENTKQTLSVLLIYFCILVLSSLPLQYFMKL
;
A
#
# COMPACT_ATOMS: atom_id res chain seq x y z
N PHE A 1 3.46 -23.54 23.86
CA PHE A 1 3.02 -22.15 23.64
C PHE A 1 3.30 -21.59 22.24
N TYR A 2 4.04 -22.28 21.35
CA TYR A 2 4.35 -21.78 20.00
C TYR A 2 3.28 -22.02 18.92
N LEU A 3 2.37 -22.97 19.10
CA LEU A 3 1.40 -23.36 18.05
C LEU A 3 0.34 -22.29 17.73
N PRO A 4 -0.27 -21.58 18.70
CA PRO A 4 -1.27 -20.55 18.38
C PRO A 4 -0.68 -19.34 17.65
N THR A 5 0.52 -18.92 18.07
CA THR A 5 1.28 -17.83 17.43
C THR A 5 1.71 -18.21 16.02
N PHE A 6 2.15 -19.46 15.82
CA PHE A 6 2.47 -19.99 14.49
C PHE A 6 1.23 -20.14 13.61
N GLY A 7 0.08 -20.52 14.17
CA GLY A 7 -1.19 -20.63 13.43
C GLY A 7 -1.70 -19.27 12.94
N TYR A 8 -1.67 -18.24 13.79
CA TYR A 8 -2.00 -16.85 13.41
C TYR A 8 -1.00 -16.30 12.39
N PHE A 9 0.29 -16.56 12.61
CA PHE A 9 1.35 -16.25 11.65
C PHE A 9 1.09 -16.92 10.29
N ALA A 10 0.91 -18.24 10.24
CA ALA A 10 0.65 -19.01 9.03
C ALA A 10 -0.64 -18.58 8.30
N PHE A 11 -1.73 -18.29 9.05
CA PHE A 11 -2.98 -17.78 8.48
C PHE A 11 -2.81 -16.45 7.74
N THR A 12 -1.96 -15.56 8.26
CA THR A 12 -1.61 -14.29 7.58
C THR A 12 -0.61 -14.43 6.43
N MET A 13 0.10 -15.55 6.32
CA MET A 13 1.18 -15.75 5.35
C MET A 13 0.77 -16.49 4.07
N PHE A 14 -0.25 -17.35 4.12
CA PHE A 14 -0.37 -18.43 3.12
C PHE A 14 -0.77 -18.02 1.71
N PHE A 15 -1.27 -16.80 1.49
CA PHE A 15 -1.64 -16.37 0.13
C PHE A 15 -0.55 -15.51 -0.56
N LEU A 16 0.47 -15.05 0.18
CA LEU A 16 1.60 -14.23 -0.31
C LEU A 16 2.87 -14.56 0.49
N ALA A 17 3.23 -15.84 0.55
CA ALA A 17 4.24 -16.41 1.45
C ALA A 17 5.60 -15.67 1.49
N GLY A 18 5.97 -14.95 0.43
CA GLY A 18 7.21 -14.13 0.39
C GLY A 18 7.19 -12.88 1.28
N ILE A 19 6.05 -12.20 1.45
CA ILE A 19 5.95 -10.96 2.25
C ILE A 19 5.73 -11.29 3.72
N GLY A 20 5.07 -12.42 4.01
CA GLY A 20 4.86 -12.90 5.37
C GLY A 20 6.14 -13.13 6.15
N VAL A 21 7.21 -13.60 5.49
CA VAL A 21 8.53 -13.82 6.12
C VAL A 21 9.12 -12.51 6.65
N LEU A 22 8.81 -11.37 6.01
CA LEU A 22 9.25 -10.06 6.51
C LEU A 22 8.69 -9.77 7.91
N ARG A 23 7.59 -10.42 8.33
CA ARG A 23 7.05 -10.30 9.70
C ARG A 23 8.05 -10.75 10.76
N VAL A 24 8.94 -11.70 10.44
CA VAL A 24 10.03 -12.15 11.34
C VAL A 24 10.98 -11.01 11.68
N LEU A 25 11.24 -10.09 10.74
CA LEU A 25 12.11 -8.93 10.95
C LEU A 25 11.57 -7.96 12.01
N TRP A 26 10.26 -8.00 12.26
CA TRP A 26 9.60 -7.13 13.24
C TRP A 26 9.49 -7.77 14.62
N LEU A 27 9.81 -9.07 14.78
CA LEU A 27 9.76 -9.74 16.08
C LEU A 27 10.69 -9.08 17.12
N PRO A 28 11.96 -8.73 16.81
CA PRO A 28 12.81 -8.05 17.78
C PRO A 28 12.27 -6.67 18.22
N LEU A 29 11.50 -5.99 17.35
CA LEU A 29 10.91 -4.69 17.65
C LEU A 29 9.69 -4.81 18.56
N LEU A 30 8.97 -5.94 18.54
CA LEU A 30 7.89 -6.22 19.50
C LEU A 30 8.43 -6.23 20.93
N ASP A 31 9.59 -6.85 21.14
CA ASP A 31 10.17 -7.00 22.48
C ASP A 31 10.88 -5.73 22.96
N LEU A 32 11.49 -4.96 22.06
CA LEU A 32 12.27 -3.76 22.41
C LEU A 32 11.42 -2.50 22.58
N SER A 33 10.43 -2.27 21.70
CA SER A 33 9.59 -1.07 21.75
C SER A 33 8.28 -1.26 20.98
N PRO A 34 7.21 -1.76 21.63
CA PRO A 34 5.89 -1.93 21.00
C PRO A 34 5.36 -0.65 20.36
N ASN A 35 5.72 0.52 20.90
CA ASN A 35 5.30 1.83 20.39
C ASN A 35 5.82 2.14 18.99
N VAL A 36 6.95 1.56 18.57
CA VAL A 36 7.49 1.75 17.20
C VAL A 36 6.52 1.17 16.17
N LEU A 37 5.84 0.06 16.47
CA LEU A 37 4.88 -0.57 15.57
C LEU A 37 3.60 0.24 15.38
N ARG A 38 3.36 1.21 16.27
CA ARG A 38 2.23 2.15 16.23
C ARG A 38 2.51 3.39 15.38
N LEU A 39 3.72 3.56 14.85
CA LEU A 39 4.07 4.71 13.99
C LEU A 39 3.31 4.75 12.65
N GLY A 40 2.53 3.70 12.34
CA GLY A 40 1.65 3.63 11.18
C GLY A 40 0.17 3.87 11.48
N GLU A 41 -0.23 4.29 12.68
CA GLU A 41 -1.66 4.37 13.04
C GLU A 41 -2.51 5.31 12.19
N ILE A 42 -1.90 6.30 11.52
CA ILE A 42 -2.58 7.14 10.52
C ILE A 42 -3.33 6.32 9.45
N VAL A 43 -2.84 5.11 9.17
CA VAL A 43 -3.41 4.18 8.22
C VAL A 43 -4.84 3.76 8.62
N TYR A 44 -5.21 3.77 9.91
CA TYR A 44 -6.55 3.41 10.36
C TYR A 44 -7.58 4.53 10.22
N LEU A 45 -7.16 5.77 9.96
CA LEU A 45 -8.04 6.93 9.93
C LEU A 45 -9.24 6.76 8.98
N PRO A 46 -9.09 6.23 7.74
CA PRO A 46 -10.23 5.98 6.85
C PRO A 46 -11.23 4.97 7.41
N CYS A 47 -10.78 4.07 8.29
CA CYS A 47 -11.60 2.98 8.80
C CYS A 47 -12.39 3.31 10.05
N MET A 48 -12.06 4.41 10.74
CA MET A 48 -12.83 4.88 11.89
C MET A 48 -14.31 5.12 11.54
N ALA A 49 -14.61 5.45 10.29
CA ALA A 49 -15.97 5.69 9.81
C ALA A 49 -16.86 4.42 9.80
N PHE A 50 -16.28 3.21 9.80
CA PHE A 50 -17.06 1.97 9.66
C PHE A 50 -17.63 1.44 10.99
N GLY A 51 -17.11 1.85 12.15
CA GLY A 51 -17.61 1.42 13.46
C GLY A 51 -17.78 -0.11 13.58
N PHE A 52 -18.98 -0.57 13.94
CA PHE A 52 -19.30 -1.99 14.10
C PHE A 52 -19.28 -2.81 12.79
N LEU A 53 -19.33 -2.14 11.62
CA LEU A 53 -19.26 -2.79 10.32
C LEU A 53 -17.83 -3.08 9.87
N LEU A 54 -16.83 -2.86 10.73
CA LEU A 54 -15.44 -2.93 10.32
C LEU A 54 -14.99 -4.33 9.90
N ILE A 55 -15.43 -5.39 10.58
CA ILE A 55 -15.14 -6.78 10.19
C ILE A 55 -15.72 -7.11 8.81
N PRO A 56 -17.04 -6.97 8.56
CA PRO A 56 -17.58 -7.25 7.23
C PRO A 56 -17.01 -6.30 6.17
N ALA A 57 -16.77 -5.03 6.48
CA ALA A 57 -16.11 -4.10 5.57
C ALA A 57 -14.69 -4.56 5.20
N SER A 58 -13.91 -5.06 6.17
CA SER A 58 -12.56 -5.59 5.93
C SER A 58 -12.59 -6.76 4.95
N CYS A 59 -13.53 -7.70 5.13
CA CYS A 59 -13.72 -8.82 4.20
C CYS A 59 -14.09 -8.33 2.78
N VAL A 60 -15.00 -7.36 2.67
CA VAL A 60 -15.39 -6.78 1.38
C VAL A 60 -14.19 -6.08 0.72
N ILE A 61 -13.42 -5.30 1.47
CA ILE A 61 -12.20 -4.65 1.00
C ILE A 61 -11.19 -5.70 0.49
N MET A 62 -11.00 -6.80 1.21
CA MET A 62 -10.12 -7.89 0.79
C MET A 62 -10.59 -8.49 -0.54
N VAL A 63 -11.87 -8.80 -0.68
CA VAL A 63 -12.43 -9.37 -1.92
C VAL A 63 -12.26 -8.40 -3.08
N ILE A 64 -12.61 -7.13 -2.90
CA ILE A 64 -12.44 -6.09 -3.94
C ILE A 64 -10.97 -5.98 -4.35
N GLY A 65 -10.06 -5.88 -3.39
CA GLY A 65 -8.63 -5.77 -3.65
C GLY A 65 -8.09 -6.98 -4.41
N LEU A 66 -8.49 -8.19 -4.02
CA LEU A 66 -8.09 -9.43 -4.68
C LEU A 66 -8.64 -9.53 -6.11
N THR A 67 -9.88 -9.12 -6.33
CA THR A 67 -10.49 -9.08 -7.67
C THR A 67 -9.74 -8.08 -8.56
N VAL A 68 -9.48 -6.86 -8.08
CA VAL A 68 -8.72 -5.85 -8.84
C VAL A 68 -7.31 -6.35 -9.14
N PHE A 69 -6.63 -6.94 -8.16
CA PHE A 69 -5.29 -7.51 -8.34
C PHE A 69 -5.28 -8.58 -9.42
N THR A 70 -6.17 -9.57 -9.31
CA THR A 70 -6.27 -10.71 -10.25
C THR A 70 -6.56 -10.24 -11.68
N LEU A 71 -7.55 -9.36 -11.85
CA LEU A 71 -7.90 -8.81 -13.16
C LEU A 71 -6.77 -7.95 -13.75
N SER A 72 -6.02 -7.24 -12.91
CA SER A 72 -4.88 -6.43 -13.34
C SER A 72 -3.72 -7.30 -13.82
N VAL A 73 -3.36 -8.33 -13.06
CA VAL A 73 -2.34 -9.30 -13.45
C VAL A 73 -2.74 -10.01 -14.74
N PHE A 74 -4.01 -10.40 -14.88
CA PHE A 74 -4.52 -10.97 -16.11
C PHE A 74 -4.35 -10.02 -17.31
N THR A 75 -4.73 -8.74 -17.15
CA THR A 75 -4.60 -7.72 -18.19
C THR A 75 -3.13 -7.49 -18.57
N TRP A 76 -2.24 -7.47 -17.58
CA TRP A 76 -0.80 -7.34 -17.78
C TRP A 76 -0.22 -8.54 -18.54
N LEU A 77 -0.52 -9.76 -18.12
CA LEU A 77 -0.07 -10.99 -18.78
C LEU A 77 -0.60 -11.06 -20.22
N TYR A 78 -1.88 -10.76 -20.42
CA TYR A 78 -2.48 -10.71 -21.76
C TYR A 78 -1.73 -9.71 -22.65
N SER A 79 -1.42 -8.52 -22.14
CA SER A 79 -0.65 -7.50 -22.87
C SER A 79 0.75 -7.99 -23.25
N LYS A 80 1.42 -8.70 -22.33
CA LYS A 80 2.74 -9.31 -22.58
C LYS A 80 2.66 -10.39 -23.66
N PHE A 81 1.67 -11.28 -23.61
CA PHE A 81 1.51 -12.33 -24.62
C PHE A 81 1.12 -11.79 -26.00
N LYS A 82 0.41 -10.66 -26.05
CA LYS A 82 0.10 -9.97 -27.30
C LYS A 82 1.21 -9.06 -27.81
N GLY A 83 2.36 -8.99 -27.11
CA GLY A 83 3.47 -8.13 -27.50
C GLY A 83 3.13 -6.64 -27.45
N LEU A 84 2.14 -6.24 -26.65
CA LEU A 84 1.77 -4.84 -26.50
C LEU A 84 2.84 -4.12 -25.68
N GLU A 85 3.30 -2.98 -26.19
CA GLU A 85 4.31 -2.16 -25.53
C GLU A 85 3.79 -1.52 -24.23
N ILE A 86 2.54 -1.05 -24.25
CA ILE A 86 1.87 -0.38 -23.13
C ILE A 86 0.48 -0.97 -23.01
N ALA A 87 0.12 -1.42 -21.80
CA ALA A 87 -1.25 -1.77 -21.48
C ALA A 87 -2.01 -0.48 -21.09
N ASP A 88 -2.97 -0.06 -21.92
CA ASP A 88 -3.78 1.14 -21.71
C ASP A 88 -5.29 0.87 -21.74
N PHE A 89 -5.69 -0.41 -21.70
CA PHE A 89 -7.07 -0.89 -21.77
C PHE A 89 -7.52 -1.57 -20.47
N TRP A 90 -8.83 -1.79 -20.35
CA TRP A 90 -9.48 -2.39 -19.17
C TRP A 90 -9.12 -1.65 -17.88
N LEU A 91 -8.58 -2.33 -16.86
CA LEU A 91 -8.21 -1.68 -15.60
C LEU A 91 -7.07 -0.68 -15.76
N TYR A 92 -6.19 -0.89 -16.74
CA TYR A 92 -5.10 0.05 -17.05
C TYR A 92 -5.62 1.37 -17.65
N LYS A 93 -6.86 1.41 -18.14
CA LYS A 93 -7.48 2.68 -18.55
C LYS A 93 -7.77 3.61 -17.36
N TYR A 94 -7.99 3.04 -16.17
CA TYR A 94 -8.44 3.78 -14.99
C TYR A 94 -7.36 3.99 -13.93
N SER A 95 -6.26 3.25 -14.01
CA SER A 95 -5.10 3.35 -13.13
C SER A 95 -3.90 2.80 -13.86
N ARG A 96 -2.73 3.44 -13.75
CA ARG A 96 -1.51 2.95 -14.41
C ARG A 96 -0.89 1.76 -13.68
N HIS A 97 -1.18 1.61 -12.40
CA HIS A 97 -0.77 0.47 -11.59
C HIS A 97 -1.94 -0.19 -10.85
N PRO A 98 -2.93 -0.75 -11.58
CA PRO A 98 -4.11 -1.32 -10.97
C PRO A 98 -3.76 -2.60 -10.18
N GLN A 99 -2.68 -3.29 -10.56
CA GLN A 99 -2.11 -4.41 -9.79
C GLN A 99 -1.64 -3.98 -8.40
N TYR A 100 -0.92 -2.87 -8.30
CA TYR A 100 -0.44 -2.35 -7.01
C TYR A 100 -1.60 -1.79 -6.20
N LEU A 101 -2.58 -1.15 -6.84
CA LEU A 101 -3.82 -0.76 -6.18
C LEU A 101 -4.53 -1.96 -5.55
N GLY A 102 -4.76 -3.03 -6.33
CA GLY A 102 -5.43 -4.23 -5.84
C GLY A 102 -4.70 -4.87 -4.66
N PHE A 103 -3.37 -4.96 -4.73
CA PHE A 103 -2.55 -5.45 -3.63
C PHE A 103 -2.66 -4.56 -2.38
N LEU A 104 -2.58 -3.24 -2.52
CA LEU A 104 -2.69 -2.30 -1.39
C LEU A 104 -4.07 -2.41 -0.73
N VAL A 105 -5.14 -2.45 -1.53
CA VAL A 105 -6.51 -2.58 -1.03
C VAL A 105 -6.71 -3.93 -0.32
N TRP A 106 -6.25 -5.03 -0.92
CA TRP A 106 -6.36 -6.35 -0.31
C TRP A 106 -5.59 -6.44 1.00
N SER A 107 -4.32 -6.04 1.01
CA SER A 107 -3.45 -6.11 2.20
C SER A 107 -3.92 -5.16 3.29
N TYR A 108 -4.53 -4.03 2.93
CA TYR A 108 -5.19 -3.13 3.87
C TYR A 108 -6.38 -3.82 4.55
N GLY A 109 -7.27 -4.46 3.79
CA GLY A 109 -8.38 -5.23 4.35
C GLY A 109 -7.91 -6.35 5.29
N LEU A 110 -6.83 -7.04 4.92
CA LEU A 110 -6.21 -8.06 5.77
C LEU A 110 -5.64 -7.45 7.07
N MET A 111 -4.95 -6.31 6.97
CA MET A 111 -4.42 -5.58 8.13
C MET A 111 -5.55 -5.19 9.08
N LEU A 112 -6.66 -4.63 8.57
CA LEU A 112 -7.83 -4.29 9.38
C LEU A 112 -8.42 -5.52 10.06
N LEU A 113 -8.69 -6.59 9.30
CA LEU A 113 -9.25 -7.81 9.86
C LEU A 113 -8.34 -8.37 10.97
N ALA A 114 -7.03 -8.42 10.73
CA ALA A 114 -6.03 -8.89 11.69
C ALA A 114 -5.91 -8.01 12.94
N SER A 115 -6.28 -6.73 12.86
CA SER A 115 -6.24 -5.77 13.97
C SER A 115 -7.49 -5.82 14.86
N TYR A 116 -8.62 -6.32 14.33
CA TYR A 116 -9.91 -6.30 15.04
C TYR A 116 -10.48 -7.69 15.35
N VAL A 117 -9.98 -8.74 14.70
CA VAL A 117 -10.25 -10.12 15.13
C VAL A 117 -9.33 -10.40 16.32
N ASN A 118 -9.89 -10.27 17.52
CA ASN A 118 -9.21 -10.64 18.76
C ASN A 118 -8.84 -12.12 18.71
N ALA A 119 -7.57 -12.40 18.43
CA ALA A 119 -7.02 -13.73 18.65
C ALA A 119 -6.72 -13.87 20.14
N GLU A 120 -7.75 -14.17 20.94
CA GLU A 120 -7.66 -14.41 22.39
C GLU A 120 -6.56 -15.43 22.77
N ARG A 121 -6.10 -16.24 21.81
CA ARG A 121 -5.06 -17.26 21.96
C ARG A 121 -3.64 -16.84 21.53
N ALA A 122 -3.43 -15.65 20.97
CA ALA A 122 -2.16 -15.24 20.35
C ALA A 122 -1.35 -14.17 21.12
N GLY A 123 -1.85 -13.71 22.28
CA GLY A 123 -1.25 -12.59 23.02
C GLY A 123 -1.59 -11.24 22.39
N HIS A 124 -1.37 -10.16 23.15
CA HIS A 124 -1.67 -8.79 22.73
C HIS A 124 -0.57 -8.31 21.77
N VAL A 125 -0.66 -8.70 20.50
CA VAL A 125 0.26 -8.25 19.46
C VAL A 125 -0.25 -6.90 18.92
N PRO A 126 0.52 -5.81 19.03
CA PRO A 126 0.10 -4.51 18.52
C PRO A 126 -0.19 -4.61 17.02
N ALA A 127 -1.22 -3.88 16.61
CA ALA A 127 -1.73 -3.92 15.24
C ALA A 127 -0.62 -3.58 14.22
N PRO A 128 -0.46 -4.32 13.11
CA PRO A 128 0.71 -4.25 12.22
C PRO A 128 0.70 -3.03 11.27
N SER A 129 0.32 -1.87 11.79
CA SER A 129 0.13 -0.62 11.04
C SER A 129 1.44 -0.07 10.46
N PHE A 130 2.52 -0.06 11.23
CA PHE A 130 3.81 0.42 10.75
C PHE A 130 4.43 -0.50 9.70
N PRO A 131 4.47 -1.84 9.86
CA PRO A 131 4.85 -2.75 8.78
C PRO A 131 4.04 -2.56 7.50
N TRP A 132 2.72 -2.36 7.60
CA TRP A 132 1.88 -2.10 6.44
C TRP A 132 2.23 -0.77 5.77
N LEU A 133 2.44 0.31 6.55
CA LEU A 133 2.85 1.62 6.03
C LEU A 133 4.16 1.54 5.24
N ILE A 134 5.17 0.85 5.78
CA ILE A 134 6.46 0.63 5.10
C ILE A 134 6.26 -0.16 3.81
N SER A 135 5.46 -1.23 3.84
CA SER A 135 5.14 -2.02 2.65
C SER A 135 4.43 -1.19 1.58
N ALA A 136 3.47 -0.35 1.99
CA ALA A 136 2.74 0.54 1.08
C ALA A 136 3.66 1.55 0.40
N LEU A 137 4.57 2.18 1.17
CA LEU A 137 5.57 3.11 0.63
C LEU A 137 6.56 2.40 -0.30
N ALA A 138 6.98 1.18 0.03
CA ALA A 138 7.85 0.39 -0.84
C ALA A 138 7.18 0.09 -2.19
N ILE A 139 5.90 -0.29 -2.18
CA ILE A 139 5.12 -0.53 -3.41
C ILE A 139 4.99 0.74 -4.25
N VAL A 140 4.71 1.88 -3.62
CA VAL A 140 4.70 3.19 -4.31
C VAL A 140 6.07 3.50 -4.91
N GLY A 141 7.15 3.18 -4.19
CA GLY A 141 8.52 3.32 -4.69
C GLY A 141 8.81 2.48 -5.92
N VAL A 142 8.40 1.21 -5.92
CA VAL A 142 8.51 0.31 -7.07
C VAL A 142 7.71 0.84 -8.26
N ALA A 143 6.47 1.29 -8.03
CA ALA A 143 5.63 1.88 -9.07
C ALA A 143 6.26 3.14 -9.71
N LEU A 144 6.83 4.03 -8.89
CA LEU A 144 7.56 5.21 -9.39
C LEU A 144 8.81 4.83 -10.20
N HIS A 145 9.51 3.77 -9.81
CA HIS A 145 10.66 3.26 -10.55
C HIS A 145 10.25 2.61 -11.89
N GLU A 146 9.11 1.91 -11.91
CA GLU A 146 8.52 1.36 -13.13
C GLU A 146 8.17 2.46 -14.13
N GLU A 147 7.53 3.55 -13.67
CA GLU A 147 7.24 4.73 -14.50
C GLU A 147 8.51 5.32 -15.13
N GLN A 148 9.59 5.48 -14.36
CA GLN A 148 10.88 5.94 -14.89
C GLN A 148 11.40 5.02 -16.00
N THR A 149 11.26 3.70 -15.82
CA THR A 149 11.67 2.70 -16.80
C THR A 149 10.80 2.78 -18.05
N MET A 150 9.49 2.95 -17.91
CA MET A 150 8.55 3.06 -19.01
C MET A 150 8.73 4.35 -19.81
N ILE A 151 9.00 5.47 -19.14
CA ILE A 151 9.34 6.74 -19.80
C ILE A 151 10.64 6.59 -20.60
N ARG A 152 11.67 5.92 -20.05
CA ARG A 152 12.93 5.68 -20.78
C ARG A 152 12.74 4.78 -22.01
N LYS A 153 11.87 3.77 -21.92
CA LYS A 153 11.64 2.81 -23.01
C LYS A 153 10.70 3.33 -24.10
N HIS A 154 9.65 4.05 -23.73
CA HIS A 154 8.55 4.40 -24.63
C HIS A 154 8.36 5.92 -24.81
N GLY A 155 9.16 6.75 -24.13
CA GLY A 155 9.22 8.20 -24.33
C GLY A 155 7.85 8.87 -24.27
N ASP A 156 7.53 9.64 -25.29
CA ASP A 156 6.30 10.44 -25.35
C ASP A 156 5.03 9.61 -25.48
N LYS A 157 5.11 8.37 -25.99
CA LYS A 157 3.95 7.46 -26.07
C LYS A 157 3.43 7.15 -24.66
N TYR A 158 4.34 6.89 -23.72
CA TYR A 158 3.95 6.64 -22.33
C TYR A 158 3.55 7.92 -21.60
N LYS A 159 4.17 9.07 -21.88
CA LYS A 159 3.72 10.36 -21.32
C LYS A 159 2.27 10.69 -21.71
N LYS A 160 1.88 10.46 -22.96
CA LYS A 160 0.48 10.63 -23.42
C LYS A 160 -0.50 9.72 -22.68
N TYR A 161 -0.06 8.54 -22.25
CA TYR A 161 -0.85 7.65 -21.41
C TYR A 161 -0.92 8.17 -19.96
N MET A 162 0.19 8.68 -19.41
CA MET A 162 0.21 9.32 -18.08
C MET A 162 -0.71 10.54 -17.97
N GLU A 163 -0.89 11.30 -19.04
CA GLU A 163 -1.80 12.46 -19.08
C GLU A 163 -3.28 12.07 -18.98
N LYS A 164 -3.64 10.88 -19.49
CA LYS A 164 -5.02 10.40 -19.57
C LYS A 164 -5.42 9.52 -18.39
N THR A 165 -4.47 8.79 -17.83
CA THR A 165 -4.71 7.77 -16.81
C THR A 165 -4.03 8.16 -15.50
N PRO A 166 -4.70 8.10 -14.33
CA PRO A 166 -4.09 8.43 -13.04
C PRO A 166 -3.10 7.36 -12.56
N PHE A 167 -2.19 7.72 -11.66
CA PHE A 167 -1.09 6.85 -11.20
C PHE A 167 -1.58 5.54 -10.54
N VAL A 168 -2.23 5.62 -9.38
CA VAL A 168 -2.74 4.44 -8.64
C VAL A 168 -4.25 4.57 -8.39
N ILE A 169 -4.71 5.68 -7.83
CA ILE A 169 -6.13 5.90 -7.49
C ILE A 169 -6.70 7.02 -8.39
N PRO A 170 -7.89 6.84 -9.00
CA PRO A 170 -8.58 7.89 -9.75
C PRO A 170 -9.19 8.94 -8.82
N LEU A 171 -8.34 9.87 -8.37
CA LEU A 171 -8.74 10.97 -7.49
C LEU A 171 -9.15 12.22 -8.27
N PRO A 172 -10.09 13.03 -7.75
CA PRO A 172 -10.36 14.37 -8.27
C PRO A 172 -9.09 15.23 -8.36
N LYS A 173 -8.95 16.03 -9.42
CA LYS A 173 -7.73 16.83 -9.70
C LYS A 173 -7.28 17.71 -8.52
N LYS A 174 -8.23 18.29 -7.78
CA LYS A 174 -7.95 19.12 -6.59
C LYS A 174 -7.27 18.28 -5.49
N LEU A 175 -7.84 17.13 -5.14
CA LEU A 175 -7.28 16.22 -4.14
C LEU A 175 -5.90 15.69 -4.56
N SER A 176 -5.76 15.29 -5.82
CA SER A 176 -4.47 14.84 -6.36
C SER A 176 -3.40 15.94 -6.26
N THR A 177 -3.75 17.20 -6.53
CA THR A 177 -2.82 18.33 -6.44
C THR A 177 -2.40 18.60 -5.00
N ILE A 178 -3.34 18.55 -4.04
CA ILE A 178 -3.04 18.73 -2.61
C ILE A 178 -2.13 17.61 -2.10
N ILE A 179 -2.48 16.36 -2.36
CA ILE A 179 -1.72 15.19 -1.90
C ILE A 179 -0.30 15.24 -2.46
N THR A 180 -0.14 15.60 -3.74
CA THR A 180 1.17 15.64 -4.40
C THR A 180 1.97 16.91 -4.16
N ALA A 181 1.40 17.95 -3.53
CA ALA A 181 2.06 19.23 -3.33
C ALA A 181 3.39 19.13 -2.56
N PRO A 182 3.50 18.40 -1.41
CA PRO A 182 4.76 18.32 -0.67
C PRO A 182 5.89 17.73 -1.51
N ALA A 183 5.59 16.66 -2.26
CA ALA A 183 6.54 16.04 -3.17
C ALA A 183 6.97 17.02 -4.27
N ARG A 184 6.00 17.68 -4.94
CA ARG A 184 6.29 18.64 -6.03
C ARG A 184 7.11 19.83 -5.56
N MET A 185 6.85 20.34 -4.36
CA MET A 185 7.62 21.44 -3.76
C MET A 185 9.07 21.03 -3.52
N ALA A 186 9.30 19.81 -3.02
CA ALA A 186 10.65 19.32 -2.76
C ALA A 186 11.45 19.01 -4.04
N ILE A 187 10.83 18.38 -5.04
CA ILE A 187 11.53 18.00 -6.28
C ILE A 187 11.48 19.09 -7.37
N LYS A 188 10.67 20.15 -7.18
CA LYS A 188 10.40 21.22 -8.16
C LYS A 188 9.92 20.73 -9.53
N LYS A 189 9.29 19.55 -9.55
CA LYS A 189 8.80 18.83 -10.74
C LYS A 189 7.49 18.13 -10.42
N ASN A 190 6.72 17.79 -11.45
CA ASN A 190 5.45 17.07 -11.29
C ASN A 190 5.64 15.58 -10.93
N TRP A 191 6.80 15.01 -11.24
CA TRP A 191 7.12 13.58 -11.03
C TRP A 191 8.63 13.38 -10.85
N PRO A 192 9.05 12.34 -10.09
CA PRO A 192 10.46 12.02 -9.89
C PRO A 192 11.05 11.33 -11.13
N GLU A 193 12.17 11.84 -11.64
CA GLU A 193 12.83 11.33 -12.85
C GLU A 193 13.99 10.38 -12.57
N ASN A 194 14.51 10.39 -11.34
CA ASN A 194 15.63 9.55 -10.92
C ASN A 194 15.38 8.94 -9.53
N THR A 195 16.17 7.92 -9.21
CA THR A 195 16.07 7.17 -7.95
C THR A 195 16.25 8.07 -6.71
N LYS A 196 17.11 9.10 -6.78
CA LYS A 196 17.32 10.04 -5.66
C LYS A 196 16.05 10.85 -5.37
N GLN A 197 15.36 11.33 -6.42
CA GLN A 197 14.09 12.01 -6.29
C GLN A 197 12.98 11.06 -5.81
N THR A 198 12.93 9.82 -6.30
CA THR A 198 12.00 8.81 -5.78
C THR A 198 12.21 8.59 -4.28
N LEU A 199 13.46 8.39 -3.85
CA LEU A 199 13.78 8.22 -2.43
C LEU A 199 13.40 9.46 -1.60
N SER A 200 13.65 10.66 -2.14
CA SER A 200 13.26 11.92 -1.48
C SER A 200 11.74 12.01 -1.31
N VAL A 201 10.98 11.67 -2.35
CA VAL A 201 9.51 11.63 -2.29
C VAL A 201 9.03 10.63 -1.24
N LEU A 202 9.58 9.41 -1.23
CA LEU A 202 9.25 8.39 -0.24
C LEU A 202 9.57 8.84 1.19
N LEU A 203 10.73 9.47 1.40
CA LEU A 203 11.13 9.96 2.71
C LEU A 203 10.23 11.10 3.21
N ILE A 204 9.82 12.01 2.32
CA ILE A 204 8.86 13.08 2.66
C ILE A 204 7.54 12.47 3.12
N TYR A 205 6.95 11.55 2.36
CA TYR A 205 5.69 10.92 2.76
C TYR A 205 5.84 10.03 3.99
N PHE A 206 6.98 9.34 4.14
CA PHE A 206 7.29 8.60 5.36
C PHE A 206 7.25 9.52 6.58
N CYS A 207 7.97 10.65 6.54
CA CYS A 207 7.98 11.63 7.63
C CYS A 207 6.58 12.21 7.88
N ILE A 208 5.86 12.63 6.83
CA ILE A 208 4.50 13.17 6.98
C ILE A 208 3.58 12.16 7.64
N LEU A 209 3.56 10.92 7.17
CA LEU A 209 2.65 9.89 7.68
C LEU A 209 3.02 9.47 9.11
N VAL A 210 4.30 9.28 9.40
CA VAL A 210 4.76 8.94 10.76
C VAL A 210 4.47 10.07 11.75
N LEU A 211 4.76 11.32 11.41
CA LEU A 211 4.47 12.47 12.26
C LEU A 211 2.96 12.64 12.47
N SER A 212 2.15 12.38 11.43
CA SER A 212 0.68 12.41 11.53
C SER A 212 0.12 11.27 12.38
N SER A 213 0.85 10.16 12.54
CA SER A 213 0.47 9.08 13.46
C SER A 213 0.66 9.46 14.93
N LEU A 214 1.57 10.38 15.28
CA LEU A 214 1.89 10.69 16.69
C LEU A 214 0.70 11.23 17.49
N PRO A 215 -0.11 12.19 16.98
CA PRO A 215 -1.33 12.60 17.67
C PRO A 215 -2.33 11.46 17.80
N LEU A 216 -2.47 10.63 16.75
CA LEU A 216 -3.42 9.52 16.73
C LEU A 216 -3.10 8.45 17.78
N GLN A 217 -1.83 8.21 18.07
CA GLN A 217 -1.42 7.30 19.17
C GLN A 217 -1.96 7.70 20.53
N TYR A 218 -2.17 9.00 20.75
CA TYR A 218 -2.74 9.51 21.98
C TYR A 218 -4.26 9.32 22.05
N PHE A 219 -4.95 9.42 20.91
CA PHE A 219 -6.41 9.29 20.81
C PHE A 219 -6.88 7.83 20.64
N MET A 220 -6.12 7.03 19.91
CA MET A 220 -6.39 5.62 19.62
C MET A 220 -5.63 4.77 20.65
N LYS A 221 -6.31 4.35 21.72
CA LYS A 221 -5.86 3.20 22.52
C LYS A 221 -6.41 1.93 21.88
N LEU A 222 -5.87 1.58 20.71
CA LEU A 222 -6.09 0.27 20.07
C LEU A 222 -5.23 -0.79 20.75
#